data_AF-X1A240-F1
#
_entry.id   AF-X1A240-F1
#
_cell.length_a   1.000
_cell.length_b   1.000
_cell.length_c   1.000
_cell.angle_alpha   90.00
_cell.angle_beta   90.00
_cell.angle_gamma   90.00
#
_symmetry.space_group_name_H-M   'P 1'
#
loop_
_entity.id
_entity.type
_entity.pdbx_description
1 polymer ?
#
loop_
_entity_poly.entity_id
_entity_poly.type
_entity_poly.pdbx_seq_one_letter_code
_entity_poly.pdbx_strand_id
1 'polypeptide(L)'
;LKLGGYAVICTANLLEQAKILVGKKEWDFGENSVISMIFANQDFPDNTHKSGMSPELAIRLFKEAGFMNIRILPMPHSYGFFGSEWPIDMIIEAQKPEKICEVHV
;
A
#
# COMPACT_ATOMS: atom_id res chain seq x y z
N LEU A 1 3.01 -17.56 -7.49
CA LEU A 1 1.70 -17.96 -8.06
C LEU A 1 1.94 -18.68 -9.39
N LYS A 2 1.11 -19.69 -9.70
CA LYS A 2 1.12 -20.37 -11.00
C LYS A 2 0.67 -19.40 -12.11
N LEU A 3 0.90 -19.76 -13.38
CA LEU A 3 0.37 -19.02 -14.54
C LEU A 3 -1.15 -18.85 -14.42
N GLY A 4 -1.65 -17.68 -14.84
CA GLY A 4 -3.05 -17.27 -14.67
C GLY A 4 -3.46 -16.97 -13.22
N GLY A 5 -2.61 -17.23 -12.22
CA GLY A 5 -2.92 -17.02 -10.81
C GLY A 5 -3.10 -15.54 -10.47
N TYR A 6 -4.01 -15.28 -9.53
CA TYR A 6 -4.41 -13.94 -9.12
C TYR A 6 -3.93 -13.62 -7.70
N ALA A 7 -3.41 -12.41 -7.53
CA ALA A 7 -2.98 -11.85 -6.24
C ALA A 7 -3.91 -10.69 -5.88
N VAL A 8 -4.42 -10.72 -4.65
CA VAL A 8 -5.12 -9.59 -4.01
C VAL A 8 -4.39 -9.30 -2.71
N ILE A 9 -3.87 -8.08 -2.58
CA ILE A 9 -3.15 -7.64 -1.38
C ILE A 9 -3.78 -6.36 -0.88
N CYS A 10 -4.21 -6.34 0.38
CA CYS A 10 -4.60 -5.13 1.08
C CYS A 10 -3.39 -4.61 1.84
N THR A 11 -3.04 -3.34 1.65
CA THR A 11 -1.87 -2.74 2.31
C THR A 11 -2.03 -1.24 2.51
N ALA A 12 -1.18 -0.67 3.35
CA ALA A 12 -1.13 0.77 3.58
C ALA A 12 -0.78 1.52 2.29
N ASN A 13 -1.43 2.67 2.09
CA ASN A 13 -1.07 3.64 1.05
C ASN A 13 -0.26 4.77 1.69
N LEU A 14 1.06 4.58 1.75
CA LEU A 14 1.95 5.53 2.42
C LEU A 14 1.86 6.93 1.80
N LEU A 15 1.62 7.04 0.48
CA LEU A 15 1.50 8.33 -0.19
C LEU A 15 0.32 9.14 0.35
N GLU A 16 -0.85 8.52 0.51
CA GLU A 16 -2.03 9.20 1.05
C GLU A 16 -1.88 9.48 2.55
N GLN A 17 -1.31 8.55 3.32
CA GLN A 17 -0.98 8.78 4.72
C GLN A 17 -0.04 9.99 4.89
N ALA A 18 1.00 10.09 4.05
CA ALA A 18 1.95 11.20 4.07
C ALA A 18 1.30 12.53 3.68
N LYS A 19 0.43 12.55 2.66
CA LYS A 19 -0.33 13.76 2.28
C LYS A 19 -1.18 14.28 3.43
N ILE A 20 -1.86 13.38 4.15
CA ILE A 20 -2.66 13.74 5.33
C ILE A 20 -1.75 14.32 6.41
N LEU A 21 -0.63 13.67 6.71
CA LEU A 21 0.27 14.11 7.77
C LEU A 21 0.86 15.50 7.50
N VAL A 22 1.31 15.76 6.27
CA VAL A 22 1.84 17.07 5.84
C VAL A 22 0.76 18.15 5.87
N GLY A 23 -0.50 17.78 5.65
CA GLY A 23 -1.64 18.70 5.70
C GLY A 23 -2.06 19.12 7.12
N LYS A 24 -1.55 18.48 8.17
CA LYS A 24 -1.87 18.83 9.56
C LYS A 24 -1.02 19.99 10.06
N LYS A 25 -1.67 20.96 10.73
CA LYS A 25 -0.97 22.07 11.41
C LYS A 25 -0.14 21.60 12.60
N GLU A 26 -0.62 20.58 13.29
CA GLU A 26 0.03 19.94 14.43
C GLU A 26 -0.13 18.43 14.32
N TRP A 27 0.89 17.69 14.74
CA TRP A 27 0.88 16.23 14.70
C TRP A 27 0.30 15.69 16.00
N ASP A 28 -0.66 14.79 15.86
CA ASP A 28 -1.16 13.97 16.95
C ASP A 28 -0.25 12.75 17.07
N PHE A 29 0.24 12.47 18.28
CA PHE A 29 1.16 11.36 18.61
C PHE A 29 0.46 10.19 19.31
N GLY A 30 -0.88 10.15 19.32
CA GLY A 30 -1.63 9.03 19.88
C GLY A 30 -1.35 7.69 19.18
N GLU A 31 -1.67 6.58 19.84
CA GLU A 31 -1.44 5.21 19.34
C GLU A 31 -2.18 4.90 18.02
N ASN A 32 -3.28 5.61 17.74
CA ASN A 32 -4.10 5.45 16.52
C ASN A 32 -3.96 6.64 15.54
N SER A 33 -2.87 7.39 15.65
CA SER A 33 -2.60 8.55 14.79
C SER A 33 -1.89 8.13 13.50
N VAL A 34 -2.05 8.94 12.44
CA VAL A 34 -1.37 8.73 11.15
C VAL A 34 0.15 8.73 11.30
N ILE A 35 0.70 9.47 12.27
CA ILE A 35 2.15 9.47 12.52
C ILE A 35 2.61 8.11 13.07
N SER A 36 1.85 7.52 14.00
CA SER A 36 2.10 6.19 14.54
C SER A 36 1.94 5.10 13.48
N MET A 37 1.07 5.29 12.48
CA MET A 37 0.94 4.37 11.35
C MET A 37 2.15 4.39 10.41
N ILE A 38 2.74 5.57 10.17
CA ILE A 38 3.88 5.72 9.25
C ILE A 38 5.21 5.38 9.93
N PHE A 39 5.44 5.92 11.13
CA PHE A 39 6.73 5.85 11.80
C PHE A 39 6.78 4.79 12.90
N ALA A 40 5.67 4.06 13.11
CA ALA A 40 5.46 3.22 14.28
C ALA A 40 5.52 4.02 15.59
N ASN A 41 5.16 3.36 16.70
CA ASN A 41 5.54 3.89 18.01
C ASN A 41 7.06 3.68 18.15
N GLN A 42 7.83 4.71 18.50
CA GLN A 42 9.30 4.61 18.64
C GLN A 42 9.76 3.76 19.84
N ASP A 43 8.86 2.95 20.40
CA ASP A 43 9.02 2.31 21.71
C ASP A 43 9.54 0.87 21.62
N PHE A 44 9.73 0.32 20.41
CA PHE A 44 10.26 -1.04 20.24
C PHE A 44 11.18 -1.16 19.01
N PRO A 45 12.42 -1.67 19.16
CA PRO A 45 13.38 -1.78 18.04
C PRO A 45 12.90 -2.71 16.90
N ASP A 46 11.95 -3.60 17.19
CA ASP A 46 11.46 -4.59 16.23
C ASP A 46 10.12 -4.22 15.57
N ASN A 47 9.43 -3.17 16.05
CA ASN A 47 8.06 -2.87 15.63
C ASN A 47 7.99 -1.71 14.63
N THR A 48 8.92 -1.66 13.68
CA THR A 48 8.96 -0.62 12.65
C THR A 48 8.15 -1.03 11.41
N HIS A 49 7.28 -0.15 10.92
CA HIS A 49 6.68 -0.31 9.59
C HIS A 49 7.76 -0.18 8.50
N LYS A 50 8.28 -1.32 8.01
CA LYS A 50 9.28 -1.37 6.92
C LYS A 50 8.66 -1.32 5.52
N SER A 51 7.33 -1.25 5.44
CA SER A 51 6.60 -1.27 4.18
C SER A 51 6.05 0.13 3.88
N GLY A 52 6.69 0.83 2.95
CA GLY A 52 6.30 2.16 2.48
C GLY A 52 5.70 2.13 1.07
N MET A 53 4.68 1.30 0.87
CA MET A 53 4.10 1.11 -0.46
C MET A 53 3.31 2.35 -0.91
N SER A 54 3.63 2.85 -2.09
CA SER A 54 2.77 3.75 -2.87
C SER A 54 2.13 2.99 -4.04
N PRO A 55 1.04 3.49 -4.64
CA PRO A 55 0.46 2.91 -5.84
C PRO A 55 1.49 2.71 -6.97
N GLU A 56 2.35 3.69 -7.20
CA GLU A 56 3.36 3.66 -8.25
C GLU A 56 4.45 2.61 -7.97
N LEU A 57 4.92 2.57 -6.72
CA LEU A 57 5.90 1.57 -6.30
C LEU A 57 5.31 0.16 -6.38
N ALA A 58 4.06 -0.02 -5.95
CA ALA A 58 3.34 -1.28 -6.08
C ALA A 58 3.26 -1.73 -7.53
N ILE A 59 2.80 -0.87 -8.44
CA ILE A 59 2.71 -1.20 -9.87
C ILE A 59 4.08 -1.60 -10.41
N ARG A 60 5.15 -0.85 -10.08
CA ARG A 60 6.49 -1.17 -10.55
C ARG A 60 6.96 -2.54 -10.05
N LEU A 61 6.87 -2.79 -8.74
CA LEU A 61 7.31 -4.06 -8.15
C LEU A 61 6.52 -5.27 -8.68
N PHE A 62 5.21 -5.11 -8.88
CA PHE A 62 4.40 -6.19 -9.45
C PHE A 62 4.75 -6.44 -10.93
N LYS A 63 5.02 -5.39 -11.72
CA LYS A 63 5.51 -5.55 -13.10
C LYS A 63 6.86 -6.26 -13.13
N GLU A 64 7.80 -5.85 -12.29
CA GLU A 64 9.13 -6.47 -12.15
C GLU A 64 9.02 -7.94 -11.71
N ALA A 65 8.07 -8.24 -10.83
CA ALA A 65 7.76 -9.60 -10.42
C ALA A 65 7.00 -10.41 -11.50
N GLY A 66 6.78 -9.87 -12.69
CA GLY A 66 6.14 -10.56 -13.82
C GLY A 66 4.63 -10.73 -13.67
N PHE A 67 3.97 -9.80 -13.01
CA PHE A 67 2.51 -9.68 -13.03
C PHE A 67 2.06 -8.72 -14.14
N MET A 68 0.82 -8.92 -14.58
CA MET A 68 0.08 -8.12 -15.55
C MET A 68 -1.30 -7.77 -14.99
N ASN A 69 -2.05 -6.92 -15.71
CA ASN A 69 -3.39 -6.47 -15.32
C ASN A 69 -3.44 -5.88 -13.90
N ILE A 70 -2.43 -5.10 -13.52
CA ILE A 70 -2.29 -4.55 -12.17
C ILE A 70 -3.27 -3.39 -11.97
N ARG A 71 -4.13 -3.49 -10.95
CA ARG A 71 -5.07 -2.44 -10.55
C ARG A 71 -4.81 -2.06 -9.11
N ILE A 72 -4.85 -0.77 -8.83
CA ILE A 72 -4.82 -0.23 -7.48
C ILE A 72 -6.20 0.36 -7.22
N LEU A 73 -6.86 -0.12 -6.19
CA LEU A 73 -8.19 0.34 -5.78
C LEU A 73 -8.09 0.94 -4.37
N PRO A 74 -8.85 1.99 -4.05
CA PRO A 74 -8.99 2.42 -2.67
C PRO A 74 -9.65 1.30 -1.87
N MET A 75 -9.17 1.07 -0.64
CA MET A 75 -9.80 0.10 0.25
C MET A 75 -11.16 0.66 0.72
N PRO A 76 -12.29 -0.02 0.44
CA PRO A 76 -13.58 0.42 0.94
C PRO A 76 -13.58 0.34 2.46
N HIS A 77 -14.20 1.32 3.12
CA HIS A 77 -14.19 1.41 4.58
C HIS A 77 -12.78 1.48 5.20
N SER A 78 -11.76 1.97 4.48
CA SER A 78 -10.59 2.56 5.14
C SER A 78 -11.04 3.84 5.83
N TYR A 79 -11.80 3.68 6.91
CA TYR A 79 -12.06 4.75 7.83
C TYR A 79 -10.70 5.05 8.44
N GLY A 80 -10.04 6.11 7.95
CA GLY A 80 -9.19 6.86 8.84
C GLY A 80 -10.00 7.09 10.12
N PHE A 81 -9.37 6.95 11.29
CA PHE A 81 -9.96 6.91 12.64
C PHE A 81 -10.88 8.10 13.05
N PHE A 82 -11.40 8.89 12.10
CA PHE A 82 -12.12 10.14 12.27
C PHE A 82 -13.29 10.32 11.30
N GLY A 83 -13.95 9.23 10.87
CA GLY A 83 -15.22 9.31 10.12
C GLY A 83 -15.14 9.97 8.73
N SER A 84 -13.93 10.04 8.16
CA SER A 84 -13.69 10.60 6.83
C SER A 84 -13.15 9.52 5.90
N GLU A 85 -13.67 9.50 4.67
CA GLU A 85 -13.31 8.56 3.61
C GLU A 85 -11.92 8.90 3.05
N TRP A 86 -10.86 8.56 3.77
CA TRP A 86 -9.50 8.70 3.28
C TRP A 86 -8.98 7.33 2.85
N PRO A 87 -8.53 7.16 1.60
CA PRO A 87 -7.98 5.89 1.11
C PRO A 87 -6.54 5.68 1.59
N ILE A 88 -6.34 5.73 2.92
CA ILE A 88 -5.05 5.50 3.59
C ILE A 88 -4.57 4.05 3.48
N ASP A 89 -5.45 3.16 3.03
CA ASP A 89 -5.17 1.80 2.62
C ASP A 89 -5.61 1.61 1.16
N MET A 90 -4.99 0.64 0.51
CA MET A 90 -5.26 0.28 -0.89
C MET A 90 -5.33 -1.23 -1.08
N ILE A 91 -6.06 -1.63 -2.11
CA ILE A 91 -6.12 -2.99 -2.63
C ILE A 91 -5.29 -3.04 -3.91
N ILE A 92 -4.36 -3.98 -3.96
CA ILE A 92 -3.58 -4.30 -5.14
C ILE A 92 -4.14 -5.60 -5.72
N GLU A 93 -4.68 -5.51 -6.92
CA GLU A 93 -5.09 -6.66 -7.72
C GLU A 93 -4.07 -6.88 -8.84
N ALA A 94 -3.57 -8.10 -9.01
CA ALA A 94 -2.61 -8.40 -10.07
C ALA A 94 -2.69 -9.87 -10.51
N GLN A 95 -2.39 -10.14 -11.78
CA GLN A 95 -2.49 -11.48 -12.35
C GLN A 95 -1.15 -11.94 -12.93
N LYS A 96 -0.77 -13.20 -12.75
CA LYS A 96 0.31 -13.82 -13.52
C LYS A 96 -0.16 -14.07 -14.96
N PRO A 97 0.73 -13.96 -15.96
CA PRO A 97 0.36 -14.24 -17.34
C PRO A 97 -0.13 -15.69 -17.49
N GLU A 98 -0.99 -15.92 -18.47
CA GLU A 98 -1.53 -17.26 -18.76
C GLU A 98 -0.49 -18.17 -19.43
N LYS A 99 0.53 -17.57 -20.06
CA LYS A 99 1.65 -18.24 -20.71
C LYS A 99 2.92 -17.44 -20.50
N ILE A 100 4.07 -18.12 -20.52
CA ILE A 100 5.36 -17.45 -20.53
C ILE A 100 5.54 -16.87 -21.94
N CYS A 101 5.55 -15.55 -22.06
CA CYS A 101 5.96 -14.89 -23.29
C CYS A 101 7.48 -14.76 -23.25
N GLU A 102 8.19 -15.52 -24.09
CA GLU A 102 9.61 -15.27 -24.31
C GLU A 102 9.76 -13.90 -24.99
N VAL A 103 10.37 -12.95 -24.29
CA VAL A 103 10.73 -11.67 -24.88
C VAL A 103 12.08 -11.89 -25.53
N HIS A 104 12.11 -11.98 -26.87
CA HIS A 104 13.35 -11.90 -27.61
C HIS A 104 13.86 -10.46 -27.49
N VAL A 105 15.00 -10.29 -26.81
CA VAL A 105 15.71 -9.03 -26.65
C VAL A 105 16.57 -8.76 -27.87
#